data_AF-A0A835GYR4-F1
#
_entry.id   AF-A0A835GYR4-F1
#
_cell.length_a   1.000
_cell.length_b   1.000
_cell.length_c   1.000
_cell.angle_alpha   90.00
_cell.angle_beta   90.00
_cell.angle_gamma   90.00
#
_symmetry.space_group_name_H-M   'P 1'
#
loop_
_entity.id
_entity.type
_entity.pdbx_description
1 polymer ?
#
loop_
_entity_poly.entity_id
_entity_poly.type
_entity_poly.pdbx_seq_one_letter_code
_entity_poly.pdbx_strand_id
1 'polypeptide(L)' 'MPFSFPPSTGPTVSPVFCKRDGKVASDFYAIVICVPKKALYKSVRQLRAIGGSGVLISPLTYIFDEETPRWCNLLSTLGL' A
#
# COMPACT_ATOMS: atom_id res chain seq x y z
N MET A 1 -5.99 -1.92 18.20
CA MET A 1 -4.92 -1.09 17.60
C MET A 1 -5.24 -0.84 16.13
N PRO A 2 -5.28 0.42 15.67
CA PRO A 2 -5.47 0.71 14.25
C PRO A 2 -4.12 0.61 13.55
N PHE A 3 -4.08 -0.19 12.48
CA PHE A 3 -3.10 -0.20 11.39
C PHE A 3 -1.61 -0.11 11.75
N SER A 4 -0.92 -1.26 11.73
CA SER A 4 0.51 -1.32 11.40
C SER A 4 0.61 -1.44 9.88
N PHE A 5 0.93 -0.33 9.22
CA PHE A 5 1.47 -0.35 7.86
C PHE A 5 2.96 -0.68 7.98
N PRO A 6 3.56 -1.44 7.04
CA PRO A 6 5.00 -1.67 7.05
C PRO A 6 5.75 -0.32 7.08
N PRO A 7 6.90 -0.25 7.78
CA PRO A 7 7.54 1.01 8.19
C PRO A 7 8.19 1.83 7.06
N SER A 8 8.32 1.32 5.84
CA SER A 8 8.87 2.10 4.72
C SER A 8 7.73 2.73 3.91
N THR A 9 7.60 4.05 4.04
CA THR A 9 6.69 4.94 3.28
C THR A 9 5.19 4.77 3.53
N GLY A 10 4.58 5.80 4.11
CA GLY A 10 3.13 5.90 4.26
C GLY A 10 2.37 5.85 2.93
N PRO A 11 1.03 6.02 2.96
CA PRO A 11 0.21 5.92 1.75
C PRO A 11 0.72 6.87 0.65
N THR A 12 0.84 6.36 -0.58
CA THR A 12 0.99 7.24 -1.74
C THR A 12 -0.34 7.93 -1.95
N VAL A 13 -0.36 9.27 -1.91
CA VAL A 13 -1.56 10.09 -2.08
C VAL A 13 -1.39 10.96 -3.32
N SER A 14 -2.25 10.76 -4.32
CA SER A 14 -2.22 11.51 -5.58
C SER A 14 -3.56 12.18 -5.84
N PRO A 15 -3.60 13.45 -6.29
CA PRO A 15 -4.85 14.13 -6.60
C PRO A 15 -5.53 13.49 -7.83
N VAL A 16 -6.84 13.34 -7.76
CA VAL A 16 -7.70 12.89 -8.86
C VAL A 16 -8.51 14.08 -9.31
N PHE A 17 -8.29 14.49 -10.56
CA PHE A 17 -8.96 15.63 -11.15
C PHE A 17 -10.27 15.20 -11.80
N CYS A 18 -11.36 15.84 -11.41
CA CYS A 18 -12.67 15.65 -12.01
C CYS A 18 -13.11 16.95 -12.68
N LYS A 19 -13.80 16.82 -13.82
CA LYS A 19 -14.42 17.97 -14.49
C LYS A 19 -15.79 18.22 -13.84
N ARG A 20 -15.91 19.35 -13.16
CA ARG A 20 -17.16 19.81 -12.53
C ARG A 20 -17.51 21.17 -13.13
N ASP A 21 -18.70 21.28 -13.72
CA ASP A 21 -19.20 22.53 -14.31
C ASP A 21 -18.21 23.23 -15.27
N GLY A 22 -17.53 22.44 -16.10
CA GLY A 22 -16.56 22.94 -17.09
C GLY A 22 -15.17 23.29 -16.54
N LYS A 23 -14.97 23.28 -15.21
CA LYS A 23 -13.67 23.52 -14.55
C LYS A 23 -13.07 22.21 -14.02
N VAL A 24 -11.74 22.14 -13.99
CA VAL A 24 -11.01 21.00 -13.44
C VAL A 24 -10.77 21.26 -11.95
N ALA A 25 -11.26 20.35 -11.09
CA ALA A 25 -11.08 20.43 -9.64
C ALA A 25 -10.48 19.12 -9.09
N SER A 26 -9.66 19.20 -8.04
CA SER A 26 -9.06 18.04 -7.36
C SER A 26 -9.79 17.70 -6.06
N ASP A 27 -11.08 17.39 -6.17
CA ASP A 27 -11.92 17.09 -4.99
C ASP A 27 -11.66 15.68 -4.42
N PHE A 28 -10.93 14.84 -5.16
CA PHE A 28 -10.65 13.45 -4.81
C PHE A 28 -9.15 13.17 -4.78
N TYR A 29 -8.78 12.15 -4.01
CA TYR A 29 -7.42 11.65 -3.92
C TYR A 29 -7.42 10.13 -4.09
N ALA A 30 -6.48 9.63 -4.88
CA ALA A 30 -6.17 8.22 -4.98
C ALA A 30 -5.14 7.87 -3.91
N ILE A 31 -5.42 6.81 -3.15
CA ILE A 31 -4.54 6.31 -2.10
C ILE A 31 -4.07 4.91 -2.48
N VAL A 32 -2.76 4.68 -2.44
CA VAL A 32 -2.15 3.36 -2.65
C VAL A 32 -1.50 2.89 -1.36
N ILE A 33 -1.90 1.70 -0.90
CA ILE A 33 -1.38 1.07 0.32
C ILE A 33 -1.15 -0.43 0.11
N CYS A 34 -0.09 -0.95 0.72
CA CYS A 34 0.14 -2.39 0.82
C CYS A 34 -0.63 -2.95 2.01
N VAL A 35 -1.47 -3.96 1.78
CA VAL A 35 -2.28 -4.60 2.82
C VAL A 35 -1.99 -6.10 2.85
N PRO A 36 -1.73 -6.70 4.03
CA PRO A 36 -1.60 -8.14 4.16
C PRO A 36 -2.89 -8.83 3.68
N LYS A 37 -2.76 -9.90 2.87
CA LYS A 37 -3.92 -10.62 2.30
C LYS A 37 -4.94 -11.07 3.37
N LYS A 38 -4.46 -11.45 4.56
CA LYS A 38 -5.30 -11.83 5.72
C LYS A 38 -6.13 -10.67 6.28
N ALA A 39 -5.69 -9.43 6.10
CA ALA A 39 -6.37 -8.22 6.57
C ALA A 39 -7.22 -7.54 5.49
N LEU A 40 -7.19 -8.02 4.24
CA LEU A 40 -7.79 -7.37 3.07
C LEU A 40 -9.26 -6.98 3.28
N TYR A 41 -10.10 -7.93 3.71
CA TYR A 41 -11.52 -7.69 3.91
C TYR A 41 -11.80 -6.61 4.97
N LYS A 42 -11.06 -6.66 6.08
CA LYS A 42 -11.16 -5.67 7.15
C LYS A 42 -10.72 -4.28 6.67
N SER A 43 -9.60 -4.20 5.95
CA SER A 43 -9.08 -2.94 5.42
C SER A 43 -10.04 -2.31 4.40
N VAL A 44 -10.63 -3.10 3.49
CA VAL A 44 -11.63 -2.59 2.54
C VAL A 44 -12.85 -2.02 3.26
N ARG A 45 -13.33 -2.70 4.31
CA ARG A 45 -14.46 -2.20 5.10
C ARG A 45 -14.13 -0.88 5.80
N GLN A 46 -12.92 -0.74 6.33
CA GLN A 46 -12.46 0.49 6.97
C GLN A 46 -12.30 1.63 5.94
N LEU A 47 -11.76 1.36 4.75
CA LEU A 47 -11.67 2.34 3.66
C LEU A 47 -13.06 2.83 3.22
N ARG A 48 -14.04 1.92 3.12
CA ARG A 48 -15.41 2.31 2.80
C ARG A 48 -16.06 3.14 3.91
N ALA A 49 -15.74 2.87 5.17
CA ALA A 49 -16.28 3.62 6.31
C ALA A 49 -15.81 5.09 6.33
N ILE A 50 -14.63 5.38 5.77
CA ILE A 50 -14.08 6.75 5.68
C ILE A 50 -14.46 7.47 4.37
N GLY A 51 -15.38 6.90 3.58
CA GLY A 51 -15.81 7.50 2.30
C GLY A 51 -14.99 7.08 1.08
N GLY A 52 -14.08 6.12 1.22
CA GLY A 52 -13.35 5.54 0.10
C GLY A 52 -14.26 4.75 -0.84
N SER A 53 -14.27 5.11 -2.11
CA SER A 53 -15.00 4.43 -3.19
C SER A 53 -14.05 3.96 -4.29
N GLY A 54 -14.42 2.93 -5.05
CA GLY A 54 -13.60 2.44 -6.16
C GLY A 54 -12.31 1.74 -5.73
N VAL A 55 -12.35 0.95 -4.65
CA VAL A 55 -11.18 0.24 -4.14
C VAL A 55 -10.70 -0.82 -5.14
N LEU A 56 -9.52 -0.59 -5.73
CA LEU A 56 -8.85 -1.51 -6.63
C LEU A 56 -7.86 -2.39 -5.86
N ILE A 57 -7.82 -3.68 -6.18
CA ILE A 57 -6.94 -4.67 -5.54
C ILE A 57 -6.16 -5.39 -6.64
N SER A 58 -4.84 -5.33 -6.57
CA SER A 58 -3.94 -6.04 -7.47
C SER A 58 -2.97 -6.91 -6.67
N PRO A 59 -2.74 -8.18 -7.05
CA PRO A 59 -1.70 -9.00 -6.42
C PRO A 59 -0.30 -8.47 -6.76
N LEU A 60 0.62 -8.57 -5.81
CA LEU A 60 2.04 -8.25 -6.02
C LEU A 60 2.83 -9.56 -6.14
N THR A 61 3.67 -9.66 -7.17
CA THR A 61 4.51 -10.84 -7.42
C THR A 61 5.70 -10.89 -6.48
N TYR A 62 6.34 -9.74 -6.23
CA TYR A 62 7.49 -9.61 -5.34
C TYR A 62 7.41 -8.30 -4.56
N ILE A 63 7.82 -8.35 -3.29
CA ILE A 63 8.09 -7.17 -2.48
C ILE A 63 9.55 -7.33 -2.05
N PHE A 64 10.41 -6.47 -2.57
CA PHE A 64 11.79 -6.39 -2.12
C PHE A 64 11.83 -5.46 -0.92
N ASP A 65 12.29 -5.98 0.21
CA ASP A 65 12.52 -5.25 1.44
C ASP A 65 14.02 -5.31 1.78
N GLU A 66 14.39 -4.81 2.95
CA GLU A 66 15.78 -4.88 3.44
C GLU A 66 16.35 -6.30 3.33
N GLU A 67 17.64 -6.38 3.01
CA GLU A 67 18.31 -7.63 2.65
C GLU A 67 18.18 -8.65 3.79
N THR A 68 17.59 -9.81 3.48
CA THR A 68 17.34 -10.81 4.53
C THR A 68 18.67 -11.36 5.06
N PRO A 69 18.78 -11.64 6.37
CA PRO A 69 20.01 -12.18 6.97
C PRO A 69 20.38 -13.56 6.41
N ARG A 70 19.50 -14.21 5.63
CA ARG A 70 19.80 -15.45 4.91
C ARG A 70 21.01 -15.32 3.99
N TRP A 71 21.21 -14.15 3.38
CA TRP A 71 22.37 -13.92 2.52
C TRP A 71 23.67 -13.91 3.33
N CYS A 72 23.71 -13.14 4.42
CA CYS A 72 24.86 -13.10 5.33
C CYS A 72 25.15 -14.48 5.94
N ASN A 73 24.11 -15.23 6.33
CA ASN A 73 24.28 -16.57 6.89
C ASN A 73 24.86 -17.56 5.87
N LEU A 74 24.45 -17.45 4.59
CA LEU A 74 25.03 -18.25 3.51
C LEU A 74 26.53 -17.97 3.36
N LEU A 75 26.93 -16.71 3.31
CA LEU A 75 28.34 -16.31 3.18
C LEU A 75 29.18 -16.84 4.35
N SER A 76 28.67 -16.70 5.57
CA SER A 76 29.32 -17.24 6.77
C SER A 76 29.50 -18.77 6.74
N THR A 77 28.56 -19.49 6.12
CA THR A 77 28.63 -20.95 5.97
C THR A 77 29.65 -21.35 4.90
N LEU A 78 29.85 -20.51 3.89
CA LEU A 78 30.80 -20.73 2.79
C LEU A 78 32.23 -20.29 3.13
N GLY A 79 32.46 -19.67 4.29
CA GLY A 79 33.78 -19.20 4.72
C GLY A 79 34.28 -17.96 3.96
N LEU A 80 33.34 -17.20 3.39
CA LEU A 80 33.58 -15.92 2.68
C LEU A 80 33.19 -14.73 3.57
#